data_AF-A0A520IK24-F1
#
_entry.id   AF-A0A520IK24-F1
#
_cell.length_a   1.000
_cell.length_b   1.000
_cell.length_c   1.000
_cell.angle_alpha   90.00
_cell.angle_beta   90.00
_cell.angle_gamma   90.00
#
_symmetry.space_group_name_H-M   'P 1'
#
loop_
_entity.id
_entity.type
_entity.pdbx_description
1 polymer ?
#
loop_
_entity_poly.entity_id
_entity_poly.type
_entity_poly.pdbx_seq_one_letter_code
_entity_poly.pdbx_strand_id
1 'polypeptide(L)'
;MTGSFCSSIINTKLLILFCILAVFAPAFTMSGIPGSLFLPLALAIAFSMITSYLLSQTFVPIMANWIMKNKHAVRPASDFLTPDRAKHEAEEKHQMAERIDADGDGKISLFERFRARYMRFVNRMMPYKKIIVSLYVIGAIGGAALMLATTGRDVLPRVNSGQFQLRMRAPDGTRIERTEQKMVQAIAELGKLVGPENIGITSAYVGAHPALFSVSPIYLFSSGPHEAICLFLHASSLSSYISSLGKSASWIFWRRTSDAFPST
;
A
#
# COMPACT_ATOMS: atom_id res chain seq x y z
N MET A 1 8.37 -21.46 36.06
CA MET A 1 8.29 -21.63 34.59
C MET A 1 7.86 -20.36 33.84
N THR A 2 7.02 -19.49 34.40
CA THR A 2 6.48 -18.28 33.74
C THR A 2 7.51 -17.19 33.41
N GLY A 3 8.57 -17.02 34.22
CA GLY A 3 9.59 -15.97 34.00
C GLY A 3 10.49 -16.21 32.77
N SER A 4 10.81 -17.47 32.47
CA SER A 4 11.70 -17.82 31.34
C SER A 4 10.99 -17.69 29.99
N PHE A 5 9.72 -18.13 29.91
CA PHE A 5 8.89 -17.96 28.72
C PHE A 5 8.59 -16.50 28.38
N CYS A 6 8.28 -15.67 29.38
CA CYS A 6 8.05 -14.24 29.17
C CYS A 6 9.31 -13.57 28.58
N SER A 7 10.49 -13.89 29.12
CA SER A 7 11.78 -13.36 28.64
C SER A 7 12.09 -13.75 27.18
N SER A 8 11.92 -15.03 26.81
CA SER A 8 12.16 -15.48 25.43
C SER A 8 11.20 -14.83 24.41
N ILE A 9 9.93 -14.65 24.80
CA ILE A 9 8.92 -14.04 23.94
C ILE A 9 9.17 -12.53 23.77
N ILE A 10 9.60 -11.83 24.83
CA ILE A 10 9.91 -10.39 24.77
C ILE A 10 11.04 -10.13 23.77
N ASN A 11 12.14 -10.89 23.85
CA ASN A 11 13.28 -10.73 22.94
C ASN A 11 12.88 -10.95 21.48
N THR A 12 12.04 -11.96 21.22
CA THR A 12 11.54 -12.26 19.88
C THR A 12 10.65 -11.13 19.35
N LYS A 13 9.74 -10.59 20.18
CA LYS A 13 8.85 -9.48 19.80
C LYS A 13 9.63 -8.19 19.51
N LEU A 14 10.67 -7.90 20.28
CA LEU A 14 11.53 -6.74 20.06
C LEU A 14 12.29 -6.86 18.73
N LEU A 15 12.83 -8.05 18.42
CA LEU A 15 13.53 -8.29 17.15
C LEU A 15 12.59 -8.04 15.95
N ILE A 16 11.36 -8.57 16.00
CA ILE A 16 10.35 -8.37 14.95
C ILE A 16 10.02 -6.89 14.81
N LEU A 17 9.77 -6.17 15.91
CA LEU A 17 9.51 -4.73 15.91
C LEU A 17 10.66 -3.96 15.24
N PHE A 18 11.91 -4.24 15.62
CA PHE A 18 13.09 -3.58 15.07
C PHE A 18 13.27 -3.88 13.57
N CYS A 19 13.05 -5.12 13.13
CA CYS A 19 13.06 -5.47 11.70
C CYS A 19 12.01 -4.68 10.90
N ILE A 20 10.80 -4.52 11.43
CA ILE A 20 9.73 -3.75 10.78
C ILE A 20 10.10 -2.26 10.73
N LEU A 21 10.74 -1.70 11.75
CA LEU A 21 11.20 -0.31 11.69
C LEU A 21 12.35 -0.13 10.68
N ALA A 22 13.28 -1.08 10.62
CA ALA A 22 14.41 -1.04 9.72
C ALA A 22 14.01 -1.08 8.23
N VAL A 23 12.94 -1.79 7.86
CA VAL A 23 12.49 -1.82 6.45
C VAL A 23 11.96 -0.46 5.97
N PHE A 24 11.54 0.42 6.89
CA PHE A 24 11.12 1.78 6.57
C PHE A 24 12.27 2.80 6.62
N ALA A 25 13.49 2.42 7.04
CA ALA A 25 14.64 3.32 7.06
C ALA A 25 14.94 3.98 5.70
N PRO A 26 14.85 3.28 4.55
CA PRO A 26 15.04 3.89 3.23
C PRO A 26 13.97 4.93 2.88
N ALA A 27 12.78 4.86 3.49
CA ALA A 27 11.73 5.85 3.22
C ALA A 27 12.10 7.24 3.74
N PHE A 28 12.92 7.33 4.79
CA PHE A 28 13.42 8.62 5.33
C PHE A 28 14.47 9.27 4.43
N THR A 29 15.13 8.52 3.55
CA THR A 29 16.17 9.04 2.65
C THR A 29 15.65 9.41 1.26
N MET A 30 14.36 9.16 0.98
CA MET A 30 13.73 9.50 -0.29
C MET A 30 13.30 10.97 -0.34
N SER A 31 13.84 11.71 -1.30
CA SER A 31 13.42 13.09 -1.61
C SER A 31 12.39 13.13 -2.74
N GLY A 32 11.46 14.08 -2.67
CA GLY A 32 10.46 14.36 -3.72
C GLY A 32 9.04 13.94 -3.38
N ILE A 33 8.18 13.87 -4.41
CA ILE A 33 6.76 13.50 -4.34
C ILE A 33 6.52 12.14 -3.66
N PRO A 34 7.29 11.05 -3.96
CA PRO A 34 7.06 9.79 -3.25
C PRO A 34 7.42 9.90 -1.76
N GLY A 35 8.47 10.65 -1.40
CA GLY A 35 8.89 10.83 -0.01
C GLY A 35 7.80 11.48 0.85
N SER A 36 7.14 12.54 0.35
CA SER A 36 6.07 13.22 1.09
C SER A 36 4.82 12.38 1.30
N LEU A 37 4.58 11.37 0.45
CA LEU A 37 3.45 10.44 0.59
C LEU A 37 3.80 9.23 1.46
N PHE A 38 5.03 8.71 1.36
CA PHE A 38 5.45 7.52 2.10
C PHE A 38 5.88 7.81 3.54
N LEU A 39 6.45 8.99 3.82
CA LEU A 39 6.90 9.38 5.16
C LEU A 39 5.76 9.41 6.20
N PRO A 40 4.59 10.05 5.96
CA PRO A 40 3.50 10.04 6.93
C PRO A 40 2.93 8.63 7.15
N LEU A 41 2.91 7.79 6.12
CA LEU A 41 2.48 6.40 6.21
C LEU A 41 3.45 5.60 7.11
N ALA A 42 4.75 5.70 6.87
CA ALA A 42 5.78 4.98 7.65
C ALA A 42 5.75 5.38 9.14
N LEU A 43 5.61 6.67 9.42
CA LEU A 43 5.54 7.22 10.77
C LEU A 43 4.29 6.74 11.52
N ALA A 44 3.14 6.62 10.83
CA ALA A 44 1.92 6.05 11.41
C ALA A 44 2.10 4.57 11.82
N ILE A 45 2.70 3.76 10.95
CA ILE A 45 2.98 2.34 11.24
C ILE A 45 3.94 2.22 12.43
N ALA A 46 5.01 3.01 12.45
CA ALA A 46 5.99 2.99 13.53
C ALA A 46 5.36 3.30 14.89
N PHE A 47 4.55 4.35 14.99
CA PHE A 47 3.85 4.68 16.23
C PHE A 47 2.84 3.60 16.64
N SER A 48 2.05 3.08 15.69
CA SER A 48 1.09 2.00 15.98
C SER A 48 1.77 0.73 16.48
N MET A 49 2.88 0.33 15.87
CA MET A 49 3.66 -0.84 16.27
C MET A 49 4.28 -0.69 17.66
N ILE A 50 4.83 0.48 17.98
CA ILE A 50 5.39 0.77 19.31
C ILE A 50 4.28 0.73 20.36
N THR A 51 3.14 1.37 20.11
CA THR A 51 1.99 1.34 21.01
C THR A 51 1.47 -0.09 21.20
N SER A 52 1.33 -0.87 20.13
CA SER A 52 0.89 -2.27 20.21
C SER A 52 1.89 -3.16 20.95
N TYR A 53 3.19 -2.89 20.85
CA TYR A 53 4.22 -3.62 21.59
C TYR A 53 4.09 -3.36 23.10
N LEU A 54 3.96 -2.09 23.51
CA LEU A 54 3.73 -1.71 24.90
C LEU A 54 2.42 -2.30 25.45
N LEU A 55 1.35 -2.27 24.65
CA LEU A 55 0.08 -2.86 25.01
C LEU A 55 0.21 -4.39 25.14
N SER A 56 0.90 -5.07 24.22
CA SER A 56 1.10 -6.52 24.29
C SER A 56 1.88 -6.94 25.54
N GLN A 57 2.84 -6.13 26.00
CA GLN A 57 3.63 -6.44 27.19
C GLN A 57 2.81 -6.39 28.47
N THR A 58 1.81 -5.51 28.56
CA THR A 58 0.96 -5.36 29.76
C THR A 58 -0.32 -6.19 29.63
N PHE A 59 -0.96 -6.18 28.48
CA PHE A 59 -2.25 -6.82 28.24
C PHE A 59 -2.17 -8.34 28.21
N VAL A 60 -1.17 -8.93 27.52
CA VAL A 60 -1.05 -10.39 27.41
C VAL A 60 -0.87 -11.06 28.78
N PRO A 61 0.02 -10.62 29.68
CA PRO A 61 0.13 -11.25 30.99
C PRO A 61 -1.08 -11.01 31.89
N ILE A 62 -1.71 -9.83 31.82
CA ILE A 62 -2.95 -9.53 32.56
C ILE A 62 -4.06 -10.50 32.13
N MET A 63 -4.28 -10.64 30.82
CA MET A 63 -5.31 -11.52 30.26
C MET A 63 -4.99 -13.00 30.53
N ALA A 64 -3.73 -13.42 30.43
CA ALA A 64 -3.31 -14.78 30.74
C ALA A 64 -3.59 -15.14 32.21
N ASN A 65 -3.30 -14.23 33.15
CA ASN A 65 -3.61 -14.44 34.57
C ASN A 65 -5.13 -14.51 34.82
N TRP A 66 -5.92 -13.71 34.10
CA TRP A 66 -7.38 -13.72 34.23
C TRP A 66 -8.01 -15.02 33.70
N ILE A 67 -7.52 -15.54 32.57
CA ILE A 67 -8.00 -16.78 31.94
C ILE A 67 -7.51 -18.05 32.66
N MET A 68 -6.28 -18.07 33.18
CA MET A 68 -5.69 -19.27 33.79
C MET A 68 -6.20 -19.58 35.21
N LYS A 69 -6.97 -18.69 35.84
CA LYS A 69 -7.48 -18.89 37.21
C LYS A 69 -8.46 -20.05 37.37
N ASN A 70 -8.93 -20.66 36.27
CA ASN A 70 -9.95 -21.73 36.29
C ASN A 70 -9.43 -23.14 35.90
N LYS A 71 -8.11 -23.40 35.86
CA LYS A 71 -7.61 -24.78 35.69
C LYS A 71 -6.95 -25.29 36.98
N HIS A 72 -7.56 -26.34 37.54
CA HIS A 72 -7.19 -26.99 38.79
C HIS A 72 -5.71 -27.40 38.84
N ALA A 73 -5.15 -27.25 40.04
CA ALA A 73 -3.77 -27.49 40.42
C ALA A 73 -3.29 -28.92 40.11
N VAL A 74 -2.22 -29.03 39.32
CA VAL A 74 -1.34 -30.21 39.30
C VAL A 74 -0.20 -29.93 40.29
N ARG A 75 -0.04 -30.84 41.27
CA ARG A 75 0.82 -30.69 42.45
C ARG A 75 2.31 -30.48 42.09
N PRO A 76 3.05 -29.63 42.84
CA PRO A 76 4.50 -29.54 42.73
C PRO A 76 5.16 -30.75 43.39
N ALA A 77 6.05 -31.42 42.66
CA ALA A 77 6.93 -32.45 43.22
C ALA A 77 8.18 -31.78 43.82
N SER A 78 8.13 -31.51 45.13
CA SER A 78 9.34 -31.43 45.95
C SER A 78 9.58 -32.82 46.54
N ASP A 79 10.73 -33.43 46.23
CA ASP A 79 11.74 -33.84 47.22
C ASP A 79 12.61 -35.02 46.76
N PHE A 80 13.91 -34.83 47.00
CA PHE A 80 14.96 -35.83 47.27
C PHE A 80 15.61 -36.66 46.13
N LEU A 81 16.68 -36.05 45.57
CA LEU A 81 18.03 -36.59 45.33
C LEU A 81 18.24 -38.14 45.39
N THR A 82 18.34 -38.80 44.23
CA THR A 82 19.21 -39.99 44.00
C THR A 82 19.64 -40.05 42.52
N PRO A 83 20.94 -40.22 42.19
CA PRO A 83 21.45 -40.15 40.82
C PRO A 83 21.09 -41.37 39.93
N ASP A 84 20.49 -42.42 40.49
CA ASP A 84 20.18 -43.67 39.77
C ASP A 84 18.74 -43.73 39.20
N ARG A 85 17.84 -42.84 39.66
CA ARG A 85 16.48 -42.70 39.09
C ARG A 85 16.33 -41.60 38.04
N ALA A 86 17.35 -40.77 37.83
CA ALA A 86 17.29 -39.66 36.88
C ALA A 86 17.13 -40.12 35.42
N LYS A 87 17.60 -41.33 35.07
CA LYS A 87 17.41 -41.89 33.72
C LYS A 87 15.98 -42.38 33.50
N HIS A 88 15.40 -43.05 34.49
CA HIS A 88 14.02 -43.53 34.43
C HIS A 88 12.99 -42.38 34.54
N GLU A 89 13.24 -41.35 35.35
CA GLU A 89 12.39 -40.16 35.41
C GLU A 89 12.50 -39.26 34.17
N ALA A 90 13.67 -39.21 33.52
CA ALA A 90 13.81 -38.49 32.25
C ALA A 90 13.03 -39.20 31.13
N GLU A 91 13.12 -40.53 31.05
CA GLU A 91 12.33 -41.34 30.12
C GLU A 91 10.83 -41.28 30.40
N GLU A 92 10.40 -41.31 31.68
CA GLU A 92 8.99 -41.12 32.06
C GLU A 92 8.49 -39.69 31.79
N LYS A 93 9.32 -38.66 31.99
CA LYS A 93 9.00 -37.27 31.62
C LYS A 93 8.91 -37.08 30.11
N HIS A 94 9.73 -37.78 29.33
CA HIS A 94 9.61 -37.79 27.87
C HIS A 94 8.31 -38.48 27.41
N GLN A 95 7.95 -39.61 28.04
CA GLN A 95 6.70 -40.32 27.76
C GLN A 95 5.46 -39.59 28.30
N MET A 96 5.56 -38.79 29.36
CA MET A 96 4.48 -37.93 29.86
C MET A 96 4.37 -36.63 29.06
N ALA A 97 5.47 -36.06 28.58
CA ALA A 97 5.43 -34.89 27.69
C ALA A 97 4.78 -35.23 26.35
N GLU A 98 5.04 -36.42 25.82
CA GLU A 98 4.34 -36.94 24.63
C GLU A 98 2.85 -37.19 24.90
N ARG A 99 2.46 -37.45 26.16
CA ARG A 99 1.05 -37.57 26.60
C ARG A 99 0.38 -36.23 26.93
N ILE A 100 1.11 -35.15 27.17
CA ILE A 100 0.55 -33.80 27.36
C ILE A 100 0.23 -33.15 26.01
N ASP A 101 0.97 -33.52 24.95
CA ASP A 101 0.68 -33.14 23.57
C ASP A 101 -0.52 -33.92 22.99
N ALA A 102 -0.86 -35.09 23.56
CA ALA A 102 -2.10 -35.80 23.32
C ALA A 102 -3.21 -35.21 24.20
N ASP A 103 -3.91 -34.22 23.64
CA ASP A 103 -5.13 -33.65 24.21
C ASP A 103 -6.03 -34.78 24.75
N GLY A 104 -6.56 -34.62 25.97
CA GLY A 104 -7.13 -35.68 26.83
C GLY A 104 -8.37 -36.43 26.32
N ASP A 105 -8.68 -36.35 25.04
CA ASP A 105 -9.68 -37.15 24.35
C ASP A 105 -8.96 -37.98 23.28
N GLY A 106 -9.02 -39.31 23.37
CA GLY A 106 -8.43 -40.27 22.40
C GLY A 106 -8.98 -40.21 20.97
N LYS A 107 -9.45 -39.05 20.51
CA LYS A 107 -9.89 -38.74 19.16
C LYS A 107 -8.82 -37.86 18.52
N ILE A 108 -8.09 -38.44 17.56
CA ILE A 108 -7.14 -37.74 16.69
C ILE A 108 -7.80 -36.47 16.14
N SER A 109 -7.41 -35.30 16.67
CA SER A 109 -7.97 -34.01 16.28
C SER A 109 -7.76 -33.79 14.77
N LEU A 110 -8.68 -33.10 14.10
CA LEU A 110 -8.54 -32.70 12.69
C LEU A 110 -7.19 -31.97 12.45
N PHE A 111 -6.74 -31.22 13.47
CA PHE A 111 -5.45 -30.55 13.47
C PHE A 111 -4.27 -31.52 13.53
N GLU A 112 -4.34 -32.58 14.34
CA GLU A 112 -3.28 -33.59 14.41
C GLU A 112 -3.16 -34.39 13.12
N ARG A 113 -4.28 -34.75 12.49
CA ARG A 113 -4.28 -35.40 11.17
C ARG A 113 -3.64 -34.50 10.11
N PHE A 114 -3.94 -33.20 10.14
CA PHE A 114 -3.34 -32.21 9.26
C PHE A 114 -1.84 -32.06 9.51
N ARG A 115 -1.42 -31.90 10.77
CA ARG A 115 -0.01 -31.82 11.19
C ARG A 115 0.77 -33.07 10.74
N ALA A 116 0.23 -34.25 10.98
CA ALA A 116 0.87 -35.52 10.60
C ALA A 116 0.97 -35.69 9.07
N ARG A 117 0.03 -35.12 8.30
CA ARG A 117 0.10 -35.10 6.83
C ARG A 117 1.12 -34.08 6.32
N TYR A 118 1.15 -32.88 6.90
CA TYR A 118 2.15 -31.85 6.60
C TYR A 118 3.56 -32.34 6.89
N MET A 119 3.81 -32.93 8.06
CA MET A 119 5.13 -33.46 8.43
C MET A 119 5.57 -34.59 7.48
N ARG A 120 4.65 -35.47 7.07
CA ARG A 120 4.94 -36.50 6.05
C ARG A 120 5.27 -35.89 4.69
N PHE A 121 4.57 -34.84 4.29
CA PHE A 121 4.82 -34.12 3.04
C PHE A 121 6.19 -33.44 3.04
N VAL A 122 6.52 -32.70 4.10
CA VAL A 122 7.82 -32.01 4.25
C VAL A 122 8.98 -33.02 4.29
N ASN A 123 8.85 -34.10 5.06
CA ASN A 123 9.89 -35.13 5.11
C ASN A 123 10.09 -35.84 3.77
N ARG A 124 9.06 -35.93 2.93
CA ARG A 124 9.18 -36.47 1.57
C ARG A 124 9.87 -35.50 0.61
N MET A 125 9.79 -34.20 0.86
CA MET A 125 10.47 -33.15 0.07
C MET A 125 11.92 -32.89 0.52
N MET A 126 12.24 -33.13 1.80
CA MET A 126 13.58 -32.99 2.40
C MET A 126 14.74 -33.64 1.61
N PRO A 127 14.66 -34.87 1.05
CA PRO A 127 15.75 -35.45 0.27
C PRO A 127 16.05 -34.67 -1.02
N TYR A 128 15.06 -33.96 -1.57
CA TYR A 128 15.19 -33.16 -2.79
C TYR A 128 15.39 -31.66 -2.51
N LYS A 129 15.70 -31.28 -1.26
CA LYS A 129 15.81 -29.87 -0.83
C LYS A 129 16.71 -29.01 -1.73
N LYS A 130 17.81 -29.55 -2.27
CA LYS A 130 18.71 -28.81 -3.16
C LYS A 130 18.03 -28.39 -4.46
N ILE A 131 17.30 -29.31 -5.09
CA ILE A 131 16.56 -29.06 -6.34
C ILE A 131 15.41 -28.10 -6.07
N ILE A 132 14.65 -28.32 -4.99
CA ILE A 132 13.49 -27.50 -4.63
C ILE A 132 13.91 -26.05 -4.32
N VAL A 133 14.97 -25.85 -3.53
CA VAL A 133 15.48 -24.51 -3.20
C VAL A 133 16.04 -23.82 -4.45
N SER A 134 16.77 -24.54 -5.31
CA SER A 134 17.29 -23.97 -6.55
C SER A 134 16.16 -23.53 -7.49
N LEU A 135 15.16 -24.39 -7.70
CA LEU A 135 13.99 -24.07 -8.52
C LEU A 135 13.19 -22.90 -7.93
N TYR A 136 13.04 -22.84 -6.60
CA TYR A 136 12.37 -21.73 -5.93
C TYR A 136 13.11 -20.41 -6.14
N VAL A 137 14.44 -20.38 -5.97
CA VAL A 137 15.23 -19.15 -6.16
C VAL A 137 15.18 -18.69 -7.61
N ILE A 138 15.36 -19.61 -8.58
CA ILE A 138 15.31 -19.29 -10.00
C ILE A 138 13.91 -18.81 -10.40
N GLY A 139 12.86 -19.50 -9.94
CA GLY A 139 11.48 -19.13 -10.20
C GLY A 139 11.09 -17.80 -9.57
N ALA A 140 11.53 -17.53 -8.35
CA ALA A 140 11.26 -16.26 -7.65
C ALA A 140 11.95 -15.08 -8.35
N ILE A 141 13.22 -15.22 -8.72
CA ILE A 141 13.97 -14.17 -9.43
C ILE A 141 13.39 -13.96 -10.82
N GLY A 142 13.13 -15.03 -11.57
CA GLY A 142 12.54 -14.95 -12.91
C GLY A 142 11.14 -14.34 -12.89
N GLY A 143 10.30 -14.75 -11.93
CA GLY A 143 8.97 -14.19 -11.73
C GLY A 143 8.99 -12.71 -11.36
N ALA A 144 9.88 -12.32 -10.43
CA ALA A 144 10.06 -10.92 -10.05
C ALA A 144 10.52 -10.05 -11.24
N ALA A 145 11.50 -10.52 -12.02
CA ALA A 145 11.98 -9.81 -13.20
C ALA A 145 10.89 -9.65 -14.27
N LEU A 146 10.11 -10.69 -14.52
CA LEU A 146 9.01 -10.66 -15.48
C LEU A 146 7.90 -9.70 -15.02
N MET A 147 7.48 -9.78 -13.76
CA MET A 147 6.46 -8.88 -13.19
C MET A 147 6.91 -7.41 -13.22
N LEU A 148 8.19 -7.15 -12.93
CA LEU A 148 8.76 -5.80 -13.01
C LEU A 148 8.81 -5.27 -14.44
N ALA A 149 9.07 -6.13 -15.43
CA ALA A 149 9.10 -5.74 -16.84
C ALA A 149 7.69 -5.47 -17.40
N THR A 150 6.67 -6.17 -16.92
CA THR A 150 5.29 -6.04 -17.42
C THR A 150 4.48 -4.91 -16.77
N THR A 151 4.94 -4.36 -15.64
CA THR A 151 4.18 -3.36 -14.88
C THR A 151 4.40 -1.94 -15.42
N GLY A 152 3.30 -1.26 -15.80
CA GLY A 152 3.31 0.15 -16.18
C GLY A 152 3.69 1.07 -15.01
N ARG A 153 4.54 2.07 -15.26
CA ARG A 153 5.06 2.99 -14.22
C ARG A 153 4.20 4.25 -14.06
N ASP A 154 2.92 4.08 -13.73
CA ASP A 154 2.07 5.21 -13.37
C ASP A 154 2.13 5.43 -11.86
N VAL A 155 2.64 6.59 -11.44
CA VAL A 155 2.85 6.93 -10.02
C VAL A 155 1.53 7.24 -9.31
N LEU A 156 0.53 7.76 -10.02
CA LEU A 156 -0.79 8.09 -9.49
C LEU A 156 -1.84 7.71 -10.53
N PRO A 157 -2.93 7.02 -10.16
CA PRO A 157 -4.05 6.83 -11.07
C PRO A 157 -4.66 8.20 -11.39
N ARG A 158 -5.15 8.38 -12.62
CA ARG A 158 -5.89 9.60 -12.97
C ARG A 158 -7.21 9.59 -12.20
N VAL A 159 -7.25 10.29 -11.07
CA VAL A 159 -8.47 10.53 -10.32
C VAL A 159 -9.29 11.58 -11.05
N ASN A 160 -10.53 11.25 -11.38
CA ASN A 160 -11.45 12.19 -11.96
C ASN A 160 -12.07 13.00 -10.82
N SER A 161 -11.58 14.22 -10.60
CA SER A 161 -12.04 15.11 -9.53
C SER A 161 -13.44 15.70 -9.79
N GLY A 162 -14.13 15.27 -10.87
CA GLY A 162 -15.34 15.93 -11.35
C GLY A 162 -15.10 17.39 -11.73
N GLN A 163 -13.84 17.80 -11.88
CA GLN A 163 -13.42 19.15 -12.23
C GLN A 163 -12.62 19.10 -13.52
N PHE A 164 -12.94 19.99 -14.44
CA PHE A 164 -12.23 20.15 -15.70
C PHE A 164 -11.79 21.61 -15.82
N GLN A 165 -10.51 21.84 -16.10
CA GLN A 165 -9.96 23.18 -16.26
C GLN A 165 -9.60 23.40 -17.74
N LEU A 166 -10.26 24.36 -18.37
CA LEU A 166 -9.97 24.83 -19.72
C LEU A 166 -9.11 26.09 -19.66
N ARG A 167 -7.98 26.07 -20.35
CA ARG A 167 -7.15 27.26 -20.56
C ARG A 167 -7.20 27.68 -22.02
N MET A 168 -7.67 28.89 -22.26
CA MET A 168 -7.75 29.49 -23.60
C MET A 168 -6.69 30.59 -23.73
N ARG A 169 -5.93 30.56 -24.81
CA ARG A 169 -4.97 31.60 -25.20
C ARG A 169 -5.40 32.25 -26.50
N ALA A 170 -5.71 33.54 -26.46
CA ALA A 170 -5.87 34.37 -27.64
C ALA A 170 -4.51 34.95 -28.08
N PRO A 171 -4.38 35.48 -29.31
CA PRO A 171 -3.15 36.13 -29.76
C PRO A 171 -2.69 37.25 -28.82
N ASP A 172 -1.37 37.41 -28.69
CA ASP A 172 -0.78 38.40 -27.81
C ASP A 172 -1.27 39.82 -28.15
N GLY A 173 -1.56 40.62 -27.12
CA GLY A 173 -2.07 41.98 -27.28
C GLY A 173 -3.58 42.10 -27.54
N THR A 174 -4.35 41.00 -27.50
CA THR A 174 -5.82 41.12 -27.51
C THR A 174 -6.31 41.82 -26.24
N ARG A 175 -7.17 42.82 -26.42
CA ARG A 175 -7.85 43.47 -25.30
C ARG A 175 -8.73 42.49 -24.54
N ILE A 176 -8.89 42.72 -23.23
CA ILE A 176 -9.59 41.83 -22.31
C ILE A 176 -11.04 41.58 -22.73
N GLU A 177 -11.72 42.58 -23.30
CA GLU A 177 -13.12 42.49 -23.72
C GLU A 177 -13.28 41.55 -24.92
N ARG A 178 -12.29 41.51 -25.82
CA ARG A 178 -12.30 40.55 -26.95
C ARG A 178 -12.01 39.13 -26.49
N THR A 179 -11.13 38.97 -25.49
CA THR A 179 -10.85 37.68 -24.88
C THR A 179 -12.08 37.14 -24.14
N GLU A 180 -12.80 38.01 -23.43
CA GLU A 180 -14.05 37.69 -22.75
C GLU A 180 -15.12 37.21 -23.73
N GLN A 181 -15.34 37.93 -24.84
CA GLN A 181 -16.30 37.51 -25.87
C GLN A 181 -15.98 36.13 -26.44
N LYS A 182 -14.70 35.86 -26.74
CA LYS A 182 -14.26 34.53 -27.20
C LYS A 182 -14.45 33.46 -26.13
N MET A 183 -14.29 33.81 -24.86
CA MET A 183 -14.47 32.88 -23.75
C MET A 183 -15.93 32.49 -23.57
N VAL A 184 -16.84 33.45 -23.65
CA VAL A 184 -18.29 33.21 -23.61
C VAL A 184 -18.71 32.32 -24.79
N GLN A 185 -18.18 32.58 -25.99
CA GLN A 185 -18.41 31.73 -27.17
C GLN A 185 -17.87 30.31 -26.94
N ALA A 186 -16.67 30.16 -26.39
CA ALA A 186 -16.09 28.85 -26.09
C ALA A 186 -16.92 28.07 -25.08
N ILE A 187 -17.42 28.72 -24.01
CA ILE A 187 -18.31 28.09 -23.02
C ILE A 187 -19.62 27.63 -23.67
N ALA A 188 -20.20 28.45 -24.55
CA ALA A 188 -21.44 28.10 -25.26
C ALA A 188 -21.27 26.90 -26.19
N GLU A 189 -20.17 26.84 -26.96
CA GLU A 189 -19.85 25.69 -27.82
C GLU A 189 -19.55 24.42 -27.00
N LEU A 190 -18.85 24.57 -25.87
CA LEU A 190 -18.56 23.45 -24.97
C LEU A 190 -19.85 22.90 -24.34
N GLY A 191 -20.79 23.77 -23.97
CA GLY A 191 -22.11 23.38 -23.46
C GLY A 191 -22.92 22.56 -24.47
N LYS A 192 -22.85 22.90 -25.77
CA LYS A 192 -23.50 22.12 -26.84
C LYS A 192 -22.91 20.72 -27.00
N LEU A 193 -21.58 20.59 -26.88
CA LEU A 193 -20.87 19.32 -27.06
C LEU A 193 -21.04 18.37 -25.87
N VAL A 194 -21.20 18.91 -24.67
CA VAL A 194 -21.10 18.18 -23.40
C VAL A 194 -22.47 17.86 -22.78
N GLY A 195 -23.51 18.62 -23.17
CA GLY A 195 -24.84 18.54 -22.60
C GLY A 195 -24.97 19.38 -21.31
N PRO A 196 -26.10 20.07 -21.10
CA PRO A 196 -26.32 20.96 -19.95
C PRO A 196 -26.35 20.24 -18.59
N GLU A 197 -26.49 18.91 -18.60
CA GLU A 197 -26.51 18.05 -17.41
C GLU A 197 -25.12 17.75 -16.83
N ASN A 198 -24.05 17.97 -17.60
CA ASN A 198 -22.67 17.62 -17.23
C ASN A 198 -21.83 18.85 -16.80
N ILE A 199 -22.46 20.02 -16.64
CA ILE A 199 -21.81 21.27 -16.24
C ILE A 199 -22.57 21.84 -15.05
N GLY A 200 -22.10 21.58 -13.83
CA GLY A 200 -22.74 22.06 -12.61
C GLY A 200 -22.48 23.54 -12.34
N ILE A 201 -21.21 23.96 -12.35
CA ILE A 201 -20.81 25.36 -12.16
C ILE A 201 -19.65 25.67 -13.11
N THR A 202 -19.79 26.73 -13.90
CA THR A 202 -18.70 27.31 -14.71
C THR A 202 -18.21 28.59 -14.06
N SER A 203 -16.94 28.64 -13.68
CA SER A 203 -16.28 29.88 -13.26
C SER A 203 -15.18 30.20 -14.25
N ALA A 204 -15.23 31.40 -14.85
CA ALA A 204 -14.25 31.85 -15.83
C ALA A 204 -13.58 33.14 -15.35
N TYR A 205 -12.25 33.17 -15.47
CA TYR A 205 -11.42 34.34 -15.18
C TYR A 205 -10.69 34.74 -16.46
N VAL A 206 -10.78 36.01 -16.83
CA VAL A 206 -10.17 36.56 -18.06
C VAL A 206 -9.18 37.64 -17.68
N GLY A 207 -7.98 37.57 -18.24
CA GLY A 207 -6.93 38.55 -18.02
C GLY A 207 -6.05 38.28 -16.81
N ALA A 208 -5.23 39.27 -16.45
CA ALA A 208 -4.24 39.13 -15.39
C ALA A 208 -4.88 39.28 -14.00
N HIS A 209 -4.48 38.42 -13.06
CA HIS A 209 -4.91 38.56 -11.68
C HIS A 209 -4.25 39.78 -11.00
N PRO A 210 -4.96 40.47 -10.09
CA PRO A 210 -4.34 41.51 -9.28
C PRO A 210 -3.22 40.93 -8.42
N ALA A 211 -2.12 41.67 -8.26
CA ALA A 211 -0.96 41.25 -7.48
C ALA A 211 -1.20 41.15 -5.96
N LEU A 212 -2.40 41.55 -5.50
CA LEU A 212 -2.80 41.57 -4.09
C LEU A 212 -2.91 40.17 -3.47
N PHE A 213 -3.09 39.12 -4.28
CA PHE A 213 -3.22 37.74 -3.81
C PHE A 213 -2.06 36.88 -4.33
N SER A 214 -1.03 36.70 -3.49
CA SER A 214 0.22 36.01 -3.85
C SER A 214 0.04 34.52 -4.22
N VAL A 215 -1.06 33.89 -3.78
CA VAL A 215 -1.38 32.47 -4.07
C VAL A 215 -2.20 32.26 -5.35
N SER A 216 -2.83 33.31 -5.90
CA SER A 216 -3.67 33.20 -7.10
C SER A 216 -2.96 32.66 -8.36
N PRO A 217 -1.69 33.00 -8.66
CA PRO A 217 -1.00 32.44 -9.83
C PRO A 217 -0.81 30.92 -9.79
N ILE A 218 -0.94 30.28 -8.62
CA ILE A 218 -0.84 28.82 -8.47
C ILE A 218 -2.07 28.12 -9.07
N TYR A 219 -3.23 28.77 -9.07
CA TYR A 219 -4.50 28.20 -9.55
C TYR A 219 -4.97 28.85 -10.87
N LEU A 220 -4.60 30.11 -11.08
CA LEU A 220 -4.99 30.94 -12.22
C LEU A 220 -3.73 31.37 -12.99
N PHE A 221 -3.18 30.46 -13.78
CA PHE A 221 -2.05 30.69 -14.69
C PHE A 221 -2.40 31.60 -15.87
N SER A 222 -2.68 32.89 -15.62
CA SER A 222 -2.92 33.91 -16.64
C SER A 222 -1.72 34.84 -16.78
N SER A 223 -1.06 34.85 -17.93
CA SER A 223 0.12 35.73 -18.17
C SER A 223 -0.24 37.17 -18.61
N GLY A 224 -1.49 37.43 -19.02
CA GLY A 224 -1.91 38.75 -19.50
C GLY A 224 -3.38 38.79 -19.97
N PRO A 225 -3.83 39.91 -20.57
CA PRO A 225 -5.22 40.14 -20.99
C PRO A 225 -5.71 39.21 -22.12
N HIS A 226 -4.80 38.46 -22.74
CA HIS A 226 -5.06 37.51 -23.83
C HIS A 226 -5.32 36.07 -23.35
N GLU A 227 -5.17 35.80 -22.04
CA GLU A 227 -5.43 34.48 -21.47
C GLU A 227 -6.74 34.46 -20.68
N ALA A 228 -7.43 33.32 -20.74
CA ALA A 228 -8.60 33.04 -19.92
C ALA A 228 -8.54 31.61 -19.39
N ILE A 229 -9.00 31.43 -18.16
CA ILE A 229 -9.08 30.13 -17.48
C ILE A 229 -10.53 29.93 -17.06
N CYS A 230 -11.10 28.78 -17.41
CA CYS A 230 -12.39 28.36 -16.89
C CYS A 230 -12.31 27.02 -16.19
N LEU A 231 -12.85 26.98 -14.99
CA LEU A 231 -13.06 25.79 -14.21
C LEU A 231 -14.52 25.35 -14.35
N PHE A 232 -14.71 24.09 -14.73
CA PHE A 232 -15.99 23.41 -14.77
C PHE A 232 -16.05 22.44 -13.58
N LEU A 233 -17.03 22.61 -12.70
CA LEU A 233 -17.34 21.71 -11.59
C LEU A 233 -18.50 20.77 -11.98
N HIS A 234 -18.42 19.51 -11.56
CA HIS A 234 -19.38 18.43 -11.85
C HIS A 234 -19.31 17.87 -13.28
N ALA A 235 -18.10 17.68 -13.82
CA ALA A 235 -17.87 17.17 -15.18
C ALA A 235 -17.30 15.74 -15.19
N SER A 236 -17.94 14.81 -14.46
CA SER A 236 -17.43 13.43 -14.29
C SER A 236 -17.36 12.64 -15.62
N SER A 237 -18.25 12.90 -16.58
CA SER A 237 -18.23 12.26 -17.91
C SER A 237 -17.23 12.89 -18.89
N LEU A 238 -17.00 14.19 -18.75
CA LEU A 238 -16.30 15.06 -19.70
C LEU A 238 -14.78 14.83 -19.74
N SER A 239 -14.17 14.63 -18.56
CA SER A 239 -12.72 14.36 -18.42
C SER A 239 -12.33 13.04 -19.10
N SER A 240 -13.16 12.01 -18.96
CA SER A 240 -12.98 10.72 -19.63
C SER A 240 -13.14 10.84 -21.15
N TYR A 241 -14.17 11.54 -21.63
CA TYR A 241 -14.46 11.68 -23.07
C TYR A 241 -13.39 12.47 -23.84
N ILE A 242 -12.91 13.59 -23.29
CA ILE A 242 -11.85 14.39 -23.92
C ILE A 242 -10.50 13.66 -23.85
N SER A 243 -10.21 12.88 -22.80
CA SER A 243 -8.98 12.08 -22.76
C SER A 243 -8.95 10.98 -23.83
N SER A 244 -10.11 10.41 -24.17
CA SER A 244 -10.28 9.48 -25.29
C SER A 244 -10.04 10.17 -26.64
N LEU A 245 -10.62 11.36 -26.84
CA LEU A 245 -10.40 12.19 -28.03
C LEU A 245 -8.93 12.65 -28.17
N GLY A 246 -8.27 13.00 -27.06
CA GLY A 246 -6.85 13.39 -27.06
C GLY A 246 -5.90 12.24 -27.41
N LYS A 247 -6.20 11.00 -26.97
CA LYS A 247 -5.46 9.80 -27.41
C LYS A 247 -5.67 9.50 -28.90
N SER A 248 -6.89 9.71 -29.41
CA SER A 248 -7.21 9.53 -30.83
C SER A 248 -6.59 10.61 -31.72
N ALA A 249 -6.62 11.88 -31.29
CA ALA A 249 -5.98 13.00 -31.98
C ALA A 249 -4.45 12.87 -31.99
N SER A 250 -3.85 12.38 -30.90
CA SER A 250 -2.41 12.06 -30.85
C SER A 250 -2.04 10.94 -31.83
N TRP A 251 -2.87 9.91 -31.98
CA TRP A 251 -2.68 8.82 -32.95
C TRP A 251 -2.82 9.30 -34.40
N ILE A 252 -3.80 10.16 -34.69
CA ILE A 252 -4.03 10.74 -36.02
C ILE A 252 -2.92 11.72 -36.42
N PHE A 253 -2.44 12.53 -35.46
CA PHE A 253 -1.32 13.44 -35.69
C PHE A 253 -0.01 12.67 -35.97
N TRP A 254 0.27 11.60 -35.22
CA TRP A 254 1.46 10.77 -35.43
C TRP A 254 1.45 10.03 -36.78
N ARG A 255 0.27 9.58 -37.25
CA ARG A 255 0.11 8.95 -38.57
C ARG A 255 0.21 9.94 -39.73
N ARG A 256 -0.07 11.23 -39.52
CA ARG A 256 0.07 12.27 -40.56
C ARG A 256 1.51 12.81 -40.66
N THR A 257 2.33 12.67 -39.62
CA THR A 257 3.74 13.08 -39.64
C THR A 257 4.70 12.03 -40.19
N SER A 258 4.31 10.76 -40.27
CA SER A 258 5.15 9.69 -40.86
C SER A 258 5.23 9.75 -42.38
N ASP A 259 4.28 10.43 -43.04
CA ASP A 259 4.18 10.43 -44.51
C ASP A 259 4.89 11.65 -45.16
N ALA A 260 5.55 12.50 -44.36
CA ALA A 260 6.09 13.79 -44.79
C ALA A 260 7.63 13.85 -44.94
N PHE A 261 8.36 12.73 -44.81
CA PHE A 261 9.80 12.68 -45.08
C PHE A 261 10.13 11.60 -46.12
N PRO A 262 10.35 11.96 -47.40
CA PRO A 262 11.10 11.12 -48.31
C PRO A 262 12.58 11.14 -47.87
N SER A 263 13.12 9.96 -47.68
CA SER A 263 14.54 9.72 -47.42
C SER A 263 15.40 10.22 -48.58
N THR A 264 16.23 11.23 -48.33
CA THR A 264 17.51 11.48 -48.99
C THR A 264 18.45 12.13 -48.00
#